data_AF-A0A946EE02-F1
#
_entry.id   AF-A0A946EE02-F1
#
_cell.length_a   1.000
_cell.length_b   1.000
_cell.length_c   1.000
_cell.angle_alpha   90.00
_cell.angle_beta   90.00
_cell.angle_gamma   90.00
#
_symmetry.space_group_name_H-M   'P 1'
#
loop_
_entity.id
_entity.type
_entity.pdbx_description
1 polymer ?
#
loop_
_entity_poly.entity_id
_entity_poly.type
_entity_poly.pdbx_seq_one_letter_code
_entity_poly.pdbx_strand_id
1 'polypeptide(L)' 'MAKEKFERNKPHCNIGTIGHVDHGKTTLTAAITKQFGEFQDYDQ' A
#
# COMPACT_ATOMS: atom_id res chain seq x y z
N MET A 1 -13.15 19.19 7.61
CA MET A 1 -12.78 18.55 8.89
C MET A 1 -11.30 18.24 8.83
N ALA A 2 -10.51 18.64 9.82
CA ALA A 2 -9.09 18.32 9.83
C ALA A 2 -8.93 16.80 9.93
N LYS A 3 -8.09 16.18 9.08
CA LYS A 3 -7.75 14.77 9.23
C LYS A 3 -7.15 14.57 10.63
N GLU A 4 -7.60 13.53 11.33
CA GLU A 4 -7.04 13.18 12.63
C GLU A 4 -5.53 12.94 12.51
N LYS A 5 -4.80 13.29 13.58
CA LYS A 5 -3.37 13.03 13.66
C LYS A 5 -3.15 11.51 13.70
N PHE A 6 -2.38 10.99 12.76
CA PHE A 6 -2.07 9.56 12.70
C PHE A 6 -1.15 9.17 13.87
N GLU A 7 -1.64 8.28 14.73
CA GLU A 7 -0.89 7.76 15.88
C GLU A 7 -0.20 6.42 15.54
N ARG A 8 1.14 6.39 15.58
CA ARG A 8 1.98 5.24 15.16
C ARG A 8 2.20 4.22 16.29
N ASN A 9 1.12 3.73 16.90
CA ASN A 9 1.21 2.82 18.05
C ASN A 9 1.38 1.33 17.65
N LYS A 10 1.11 0.98 16.39
CA LYS A 10 1.26 -0.39 15.88
C LYS A 10 2.71 -0.66 15.46
N PRO A 11 3.20 -1.92 15.54
CA PRO A 11 4.47 -2.31 14.96
C PRO A 11 4.56 -1.91 13.49
N HIS A 12 5.69 -1.32 13.09
CA HIS A 12 5.87 -0.74 11.76
C HIS A 12 7.11 -1.31 11.08
N CYS A 13 6.99 -1.63 9.80
CA CYS A 13 8.10 -2.09 8.98
C CYS A 13 8.12 -1.30 7.65
N ASN A 14 9.31 -0.83 7.24
CA ASN A 14 9.50 -0.21 5.93
C ASN A 14 9.83 -1.31 4.90
N ILE A 15 9.04 -1.42 3.85
CA ILE A 15 9.23 -2.44 2.79
C ILE A 15 9.11 -1.82 1.39
N GLY A 16 9.58 -2.55 0.38
CA GLY A 16 9.42 -2.19 -1.02
C GLY A 16 9.46 -3.42 -1.93
N THR A 17 8.82 -3.32 -3.10
CA THR A 17 8.76 -4.40 -4.11
C THR A 17 9.82 -4.17 -5.20
N ILE A 18 10.80 -5.05 -5.34
CA ILE A 18 11.91 -4.94 -6.32
C ILE A 18 11.92 -6.12 -7.31
N GLY A 19 12.59 -5.97 -8.46
CA GLY A 19 12.69 -7.03 -9.49
C GLY A 19 12.73 -6.53 -10.94
N HIS A 20 12.86 -7.47 -11.90
CA HIS A 20 12.96 -7.19 -13.35
C HIS A 20 11.68 -6.58 -13.93
N VAL A 21 11.78 -5.87 -15.06
CA VAL A 21 10.63 -5.31 -15.79
C VAL A 21 9.62 -6.43 -16.12
N ASP A 22 8.34 -6.09 -16.17
CA ASP A 22 7.22 -7.01 -16.44
C ASP A 22 6.97 -8.17 -15.45
N HIS A 23 7.72 -8.26 -14.34
CA HIS A 23 7.46 -9.25 -13.29
C HIS A 23 6.33 -8.89 -12.31
N GLY A 24 5.48 -7.91 -12.65
CA GLY A 24 4.26 -7.63 -11.88
C GLY A 24 4.44 -6.97 -10.51
N LYS A 25 5.52 -6.22 -10.27
CA LYS A 25 5.74 -5.49 -9.00
C LYS A 25 4.57 -4.56 -8.62
N THR A 26 4.05 -3.83 -9.60
CA THR A 26 2.88 -2.94 -9.44
C THR A 26 1.62 -3.75 -9.16
N THR A 27 1.37 -4.81 -9.92
CA THR A 27 0.22 -5.71 -9.76
C THR A 27 0.19 -6.35 -8.38
N LEU A 28 1.33 -6.86 -7.90
CA LEU A 28 1.45 -7.45 -6.57
C LEU A 28 1.17 -6.41 -5.47
N THR A 29 1.71 -5.20 -5.63
CA THR A 29 1.50 -4.11 -4.65
C THR A 29 0.01 -3.73 -4.59
N ALA A 30 -0.67 -3.61 -5.72
CA ALA A 30 -2.11 -3.36 -5.77
C ALA A 30 -2.93 -4.48 -5.11
N ALA A 31 -2.57 -5.75 -5.36
CA ALA A 31 -3.25 -6.91 -4.77
C ALA A 31 -3.10 -6.95 -3.23
N ILE A 32 -1.91 -6.65 -2.71
CA ILE A 32 -1.67 -6.55 -1.25
C ILE A 32 -2.56 -5.48 -0.64
N THR A 33 -2.59 -4.27 -1.22
CA THR A 33 -3.44 -3.18 -0.72
C THR A 33 -4.92 -3.53 -0.80
N LYS A 34 -5.37 -4.17 -1.89
CA LYS A 34 -6.76 -4.64 -2.05
C LYS A 34 -7.18 -5.65 -0.99
N GLN A 35 -6.27 -6.54 -0.59
CA GLN A 35 -6.58 -7.60 0.36
C GLN A 35 -6.47 -7.15 1.83
N PHE A 36 -5.49 -6.30 2.15
CA PHE A 36 -5.11 -6.02 3.54
C PHE A 36 -5.16 -4.54 3.94
N GLY A 37 -5.39 -3.64 2.99
CA GLY A 37 -5.37 -2.19 3.21
C GLY A 37 -6.66 -1.49 2.77
N GLU A 38 -6.64 -0.16 2.89
CA GLU A 38 -7.66 0.72 2.31
C GLU A 38 -7.31 0.95 0.84
N PHE A 39 -7.73 0.02 -0.01
CA PHE A 39 -7.53 0.15 -1.44
C PHE A 39 -8.40 1.26 -2.02
N GLN A 40 -7.78 2.17 -2.75
CA GLN A 40 -8.45 3.18 -3.55
C GLN A 40 -8.13 2.92 -5.01
N ASP A 41 -9.18 2.84 -5.83
CA ASP A 41 -9.02 2.76 -7.29
C ASP A 41 -8.41 4.05 -7.81
N TYR A 42 -7.62 3.94 -8.88
CA TYR A 42 -6.94 5.10 -9.48
C TYR A 42 -7.92 6.14 -10.08
N ASP A 43 -9.16 5.73 -10.31
CA ASP A 43 -10.23 6.54 -10.90
C ASP A 43 -11.14 7.19 -9.84
N GLN A 44 -10.83 7.06 -8.54
CA GLN A 44 -11.60 7.61 -7.42
C GLN A 44 -10.92 8.83 -6.76
#